data_AF-A0A4Q6EX58-F1
#
_entry.id   AF-A0A4Q6EX58-F1
#
_cell.length_a   1.000
_cell.length_b   1.000
_cell.length_c   1.000
_cell.angle_alpha   90.00
_cell.angle_beta   90.00
_cell.angle_gamma   90.00
#
_symmetry.space_group_name_H-M   'P 1'
#
loop_
_entity.id
_entity.type
_entity.pdbx_description
1 polymer ?
#
loop_
_entity_poly.entity_id
_entity_poly.type
_entity_poly.pdbx_seq_one_letter_code
_entity_poly.pdbx_strand_id
1 'polypeptide(L)'
;GREFLRISLGGVKDEAEIRGHRRTYVGAMPGKVIQGLKSAKSRNPVILLDEIDKLGSDFRGDPSAALLEVLDPEQNNTFRDHYLNLPFDLSNVMFLATANVLETIPAALRDRMEIISLSGYTEDEKLKIARRYLVAKQTKENGITDKQIEVTEEALKFTIENYTREAGLRNLERQVGTLCRKVARQVAEGEKEKIKVTPEMVVKFLGSPIYQREEGQEQDEVGISTGLAWTQAGGEILYIETSSSRGKGGVILTGQMGDVMKESATTAMSYIRGNADRYGLDDKACGEVDMHIHIPAGAIPKDGPSAGITMATAMISRLTGIPVRKDVAMTGEMTLTGKVLPIGGLKEKALAAMRLGITKIIIPYKNVKDLEDIAEEYRNKLEFFPVKHIDEVVQFALAKAPVAVKKDKKASGGGRGPRDRMSASESAA
;
A
#
# COMPACT_ATOMS: atom_id res chain seq x y z
N GLY A 1 1.54 6.53 -38.06
CA GLY A 1 2.00 6.39 -36.66
C GLY A 1 3.32 5.63 -36.66
N ARG A 2 4.01 5.58 -35.52
CA ARG A 2 5.16 4.67 -35.35
C ARG A 2 4.63 3.24 -35.12
N GLU A 3 5.35 2.23 -35.60
CA GLU A 3 5.04 0.83 -35.33
C GLU A 3 5.23 0.52 -33.83
N PHE A 4 4.37 -0.31 -33.26
CA PHE A 4 4.42 -0.68 -31.84
C PHE A 4 4.77 -2.17 -31.68
N LEU A 5 5.75 -2.44 -30.84
CA LEU A 5 6.22 -3.79 -30.52
C LEU A 5 6.26 -3.96 -29.00
N ARG A 6 6.04 -5.19 -28.54
CA ARG A 6 6.20 -5.57 -27.15
C ARG A 6 7.20 -6.71 -27.02
N ILE A 7 8.17 -6.54 -26.14
CA ILE A 7 9.18 -7.54 -25.77
C ILE A 7 9.00 -7.80 -24.27
N SER A 8 8.70 -9.03 -23.88
CA SER A 8 8.67 -9.42 -22.46
C SER A 8 10.08 -9.75 -21.97
N LEU A 9 10.48 -9.09 -20.89
CA LEU A 9 11.74 -9.32 -20.17
C LEU A 9 11.56 -10.22 -18.94
N GLY A 10 10.32 -10.57 -18.59
CA GLY A 10 10.03 -11.44 -17.46
C GLY A 10 10.72 -12.80 -17.59
N GLY A 11 11.61 -13.11 -16.65
CA GLY A 11 12.35 -14.37 -16.63
C GLY A 11 13.54 -14.44 -17.60
N VAL A 12 13.93 -13.32 -18.23
CA VAL A 12 15.18 -13.24 -18.99
C VAL A 12 16.36 -13.34 -18.02
N LYS A 13 17.26 -14.30 -18.31
CA LYS A 13 18.42 -14.65 -17.49
C LYS A 13 19.75 -14.57 -18.25
N ASP A 14 19.68 -14.40 -19.57
CA ASP A 14 20.83 -14.44 -20.46
C ASP A 14 20.86 -13.19 -21.33
N GLU A 15 22.03 -12.60 -21.44
CA GLU A 15 22.33 -11.47 -22.32
C GLU A 15 22.10 -11.81 -23.80
N ALA A 16 22.26 -13.07 -24.19
CA ALA A 16 22.03 -13.52 -25.56
C ALA A 16 20.57 -13.30 -26.03
N GLU A 17 19.62 -13.15 -25.12
CA GLU A 17 18.24 -12.77 -25.47
C GLU A 17 18.13 -11.34 -26.00
N ILE A 18 19.06 -10.46 -25.60
CA ILE A 18 19.11 -9.05 -26.01
C ILE A 18 20.10 -8.85 -27.16
N ARG A 19 21.32 -9.39 -27.04
CA ARG A 19 22.41 -9.25 -28.03
C ARG A 19 22.45 -10.35 -29.09
N GLY A 20 21.67 -11.41 -28.96
CA GLY A 20 21.74 -12.56 -29.86
C GLY A 20 22.95 -13.45 -29.61
N HIS A 21 23.05 -14.51 -30.42
CA HIS A 21 24.12 -15.49 -30.36
C HIS A 21 25.15 -15.25 -31.46
N ARG A 22 26.42 -15.59 -31.21
CA ARG A 22 27.42 -15.62 -32.29
C ARG A 22 27.01 -16.62 -33.36
N ARG A 23 27.20 -16.26 -34.64
CA ARG A 23 26.85 -17.11 -35.81
C ARG A 23 27.49 -18.51 -35.79
N THR A 24 28.59 -18.67 -35.05
CA THR A 24 29.30 -19.95 -34.92
C THR A 24 28.55 -20.98 -34.09
N TYR A 25 27.52 -20.58 -33.32
CA TYR A 25 26.74 -21.50 -32.51
C TYR A 25 25.61 -22.17 -33.30
N VAL A 26 25.40 -23.46 -33.05
CA VAL A 26 24.28 -24.21 -33.63
C VAL A 26 22.97 -23.62 -33.10
N GLY A 27 22.06 -23.25 -34.00
CA GLY A 27 20.80 -22.61 -33.64
C GLY A 27 20.92 -21.12 -33.28
N ALA A 28 22.02 -20.44 -33.63
CA ALA A 28 22.21 -19.03 -33.34
C ALA A 28 21.09 -18.16 -33.92
N MET A 29 20.56 -17.26 -33.10
CA MET A 29 19.54 -16.28 -33.48
C MET A 29 19.99 -14.87 -33.09
N PRO A 30 19.57 -13.82 -33.84
CA PRO A 30 19.69 -12.43 -33.39
C PRO A 30 18.93 -12.20 -32.09
N GLY A 31 19.29 -11.16 -31.35
CA GLY A 31 18.61 -10.77 -30.13
C GLY A 31 17.21 -10.20 -30.39
N LYS A 32 16.38 -10.19 -29.35
CA LYS A 32 14.97 -9.77 -29.42
C LYS A 32 14.78 -8.35 -29.96
N VAL A 33 15.73 -7.44 -29.72
CA VAL A 33 15.67 -6.06 -30.24
C VAL A 33 15.75 -6.04 -31.77
N ILE A 34 16.72 -6.75 -32.35
CA ILE A 34 16.89 -6.86 -33.80
C ILE A 34 15.74 -7.63 -34.44
N GLN A 35 15.27 -8.71 -33.79
CA GLN A 35 14.09 -9.44 -34.26
C GLN A 35 12.83 -8.55 -34.26
N GLY A 36 12.66 -7.71 -33.23
CA GLY A 36 11.60 -6.72 -33.14
C GLY A 36 11.64 -5.75 -34.31
N LEU A 37 12.79 -5.12 -34.57
CA LEU A 37 12.99 -4.21 -35.71
C LEU A 37 12.70 -4.86 -37.06
N LYS A 38 13.16 -6.10 -37.25
CA LYS A 38 12.86 -6.89 -38.46
C LYS A 38 11.36 -7.11 -38.65
N SER A 39 10.63 -7.30 -37.55
CA SER A 39 9.18 -7.54 -37.55
C SER A 39 8.39 -6.25 -37.83
N ALA A 40 8.78 -5.13 -37.21
CA ALA A 40 8.19 -3.82 -37.47
C ALA A 40 8.53 -3.26 -38.87
N LYS A 41 9.62 -3.72 -39.50
CA LYS A 41 10.10 -3.21 -40.80
C LYS A 41 10.25 -1.67 -40.81
N SER A 42 10.61 -1.10 -39.66
CA SER A 42 10.74 0.34 -39.44
C SER A 42 11.98 0.66 -38.60
N ARG A 43 12.59 1.84 -38.81
CA ARG A 43 13.76 2.34 -38.05
C ARG A 43 13.39 3.14 -36.80
N ASN A 44 12.14 3.55 -36.65
CA ASN A 44 11.68 4.36 -35.51
C ASN A 44 10.45 3.77 -34.79
N PRO A 45 10.41 2.45 -34.48
CA PRO A 45 9.31 1.89 -33.72
C PRO A 45 9.32 2.38 -32.27
N VAL A 46 8.18 2.17 -31.62
CA VAL A 46 8.05 2.18 -30.16
C VAL A 46 8.17 0.74 -29.68
N ILE A 47 9.16 0.45 -28.84
CA ILE A 47 9.39 -0.86 -28.25
C ILE A 47 9.05 -0.80 -26.76
N LEU A 48 8.03 -1.55 -26.35
CA LEU A 48 7.66 -1.75 -24.96
C LEU A 48 8.45 -2.94 -24.38
N LEU A 49 9.30 -2.67 -23.40
CA LEU A 49 10.02 -3.62 -22.57
C LEU A 49 9.16 -3.95 -21.34
N ASP A 50 8.43 -5.06 -21.41
CA ASP A 50 7.47 -5.50 -20.39
C ASP A 50 8.17 -6.26 -19.26
N GLU A 51 7.75 -6.04 -18.01
CA GLU A 51 8.28 -6.69 -16.79
C GLU A 51 9.81 -6.60 -16.57
N ILE A 52 10.40 -5.41 -16.71
CA ILE A 52 11.86 -5.19 -16.49
C ILE A 52 12.29 -5.44 -15.03
N ASP A 53 11.36 -5.34 -14.09
CA ASP A 53 11.55 -5.63 -12.66
C ASP A 53 11.79 -7.11 -12.36
N LYS A 54 11.56 -7.99 -13.34
CA LYS A 54 11.74 -9.45 -13.23
C LYS A 54 12.94 -10.00 -13.99
N LEU A 55 13.92 -9.13 -14.29
CA LEU A 55 15.20 -9.57 -14.82
C LEU A 55 15.91 -10.45 -13.79
N GLY A 56 16.30 -11.66 -14.20
CA GLY A 56 17.04 -12.58 -13.35
C GLY A 56 18.53 -12.30 -13.41
N SER A 57 19.18 -12.15 -12.26
CA SER A 57 20.64 -12.22 -12.16
C SER A 57 21.05 -13.67 -11.93
N ASP A 58 21.49 -14.38 -12.97
CA ASP A 58 22.13 -15.69 -12.84
C ASP A 58 23.63 -15.60 -13.18
N PHE A 59 24.44 -16.52 -12.65
CA PHE A 59 25.90 -16.59 -12.80
C PHE A 59 26.45 -16.63 -14.24
N ARG A 60 25.60 -16.70 -15.27
CA ARG A 60 25.97 -16.88 -16.69
C ARG A 60 26.00 -15.61 -17.54
N GLY A 61 25.57 -14.47 -17.00
CA GLY A 61 25.60 -13.17 -17.68
C GLY A 61 24.71 -12.14 -17.01
N ASP A 62 24.97 -10.86 -17.24
CA ASP A 62 24.13 -9.77 -16.72
C ASP A 62 23.26 -9.21 -17.87
N PRO A 63 21.99 -9.62 -18.00
CA PRO A 63 21.09 -9.07 -19.02
C PRO A 63 20.88 -7.56 -18.86
N SER A 64 21.12 -7.01 -17.67
CA SER A 64 21.05 -5.57 -17.40
C SER A 64 22.14 -4.80 -18.15
N ALA A 65 23.34 -5.36 -18.27
CA ALA A 65 24.45 -4.77 -19.02
C ALA A 65 24.13 -4.68 -20.53
N ALA A 66 23.48 -5.71 -21.07
CA ALA A 66 23.02 -5.70 -22.45
C ALA A 66 21.94 -4.63 -22.70
N LEU A 67 21.01 -4.48 -21.76
CA LEU A 67 19.97 -3.44 -21.82
C LEU A 67 20.55 -2.03 -21.66
N LEU A 68 21.61 -1.85 -20.88
CA LEU A 68 22.29 -0.56 -20.76
C LEU A 68 22.84 -0.08 -22.11
N GLU A 69 23.47 -0.95 -22.90
CA GLU A 69 23.95 -0.58 -24.24
C GLU A 69 22.80 -0.18 -25.18
N VAL A 70 21.65 -0.87 -25.08
CA VAL A 70 20.47 -0.60 -25.90
C VAL A 70 19.78 0.72 -25.51
N LEU A 71 19.73 1.02 -24.21
CA LEU A 71 18.97 2.14 -23.66
C LEU A 71 19.82 3.40 -23.49
N ASP A 72 21.14 3.29 -23.42
CA ASP A 72 22.06 4.44 -23.30
C ASP A 72 22.10 5.23 -24.62
N PRO A 73 21.65 6.50 -24.65
CA PRO A 73 21.69 7.34 -25.85
C PRO A 73 23.10 7.53 -26.42
N GLU A 74 24.15 7.41 -25.59
CA GLU A 74 25.55 7.57 -26.02
C GLU A 74 26.10 6.30 -26.70
N GLN A 75 25.48 5.13 -26.50
CA GLN A 75 25.96 3.85 -27.02
C GLN A 75 25.03 3.23 -28.07
N ASN A 76 23.73 3.53 -28.01
CA ASN A 76 22.72 2.84 -28.80
C ASN A 76 22.83 3.09 -30.32
N ASN A 77 23.54 4.13 -30.75
CA ASN A 77 23.83 4.43 -32.17
C ASN A 77 24.78 3.40 -32.81
N THR A 78 25.51 2.64 -32.01
CA THR A 78 26.53 1.68 -32.45
C THR A 78 26.33 0.29 -31.86
N PHE A 79 25.12 0.00 -31.37
CA PHE A 79 24.74 -1.27 -30.75
C PHE A 79 25.17 -2.48 -31.60
N ARG A 80 25.84 -3.45 -30.98
CA ARG A 80 26.34 -4.64 -31.69
C ARG A 80 25.65 -5.92 -31.23
N ASP A 81 24.70 -6.37 -32.03
CA ASP A 81 24.16 -7.72 -31.94
C ASP A 81 25.23 -8.75 -32.37
N HIS A 82 25.43 -9.80 -31.57
CA HIS A 82 26.42 -10.85 -31.79
C HIS A 82 26.15 -11.71 -33.03
N TYR A 83 24.89 -11.80 -33.47
CA TYR A 83 24.52 -12.53 -34.67
C TYR A 83 24.76 -11.69 -35.92
N LEU A 84 24.40 -10.39 -35.89
CA LEU A 84 24.67 -9.48 -37.02
C LEU A 84 26.15 -9.16 -37.14
N ASN A 85 26.81 -8.94 -36.00
CA ASN A 85 28.20 -8.48 -35.85
C ASN A 85 28.50 -7.21 -36.66
N LEU A 86 27.53 -6.31 -36.74
CA LEU A 86 27.63 -4.99 -37.37
C LEU A 86 27.03 -3.95 -36.41
N PRO A 87 27.58 -2.73 -36.35
CA PRO A 87 26.96 -1.66 -35.57
C PRO A 87 25.59 -1.34 -36.16
N PHE A 88 24.59 -1.30 -35.29
CA PHE A 88 23.21 -0.98 -35.64
C PHE A 88 22.77 0.24 -34.84
N ASP A 89 22.26 1.24 -35.54
CA ASP A 89 21.80 2.49 -34.93
C ASP A 89 20.36 2.34 -34.42
N LEU A 90 20.22 2.40 -33.09
CA LEU A 90 18.95 2.35 -32.36
C LEU A 90 18.48 3.74 -31.88
N SER A 91 19.19 4.84 -32.18
CA SER A 91 18.90 6.16 -31.59
C SER A 91 17.51 6.71 -31.94
N ASN A 92 16.89 6.20 -33.01
CA ASN A 92 15.54 6.59 -33.43
C ASN A 92 14.42 5.71 -32.84
N VAL A 93 14.78 4.65 -32.10
CA VAL A 93 13.83 3.75 -31.43
C VAL A 93 13.39 4.41 -30.13
N MET A 94 12.08 4.45 -29.88
CA MET A 94 11.55 4.88 -28.60
C MET A 94 11.33 3.68 -27.70
N PHE A 95 12.01 3.63 -26.55
CA PHE A 95 11.83 2.57 -25.57
C PHE A 95 10.86 3.02 -24.48
N LEU A 96 9.91 2.15 -24.16
CA LEU A 96 9.05 2.28 -22.98
C LEU A 96 9.31 1.05 -22.12
N ALA A 97 9.49 1.21 -20.81
CA ALA A 97 9.65 0.09 -19.90
C ALA A 97 8.51 0.06 -18.88
N THR A 98 8.09 -1.14 -18.48
CA THR A 98 7.10 -1.32 -17.41
C THR A 98 7.68 -2.15 -16.28
N ALA A 99 7.40 -1.76 -15.06
CA ALA A 99 7.76 -2.46 -13.84
C ALA A 99 6.61 -2.39 -12.84
N ASN A 100 6.47 -3.41 -12.00
CA ASN A 100 5.53 -3.37 -10.87
C ASN A 100 6.22 -2.85 -9.60
N VAL A 101 7.51 -3.15 -9.43
CA VAL A 101 8.33 -2.73 -8.29
C VAL A 101 9.56 -2.00 -8.80
N LEU A 102 9.76 -0.75 -8.39
CA LEU A 102 10.88 0.07 -8.86
C LEU A 102 12.20 -0.40 -8.25
N GLU A 103 12.17 -0.83 -7.00
CA GLU A 103 13.33 -1.20 -6.18
C GLU A 103 14.08 -2.42 -6.71
N THR A 104 13.40 -3.31 -7.44
CA THR A 104 14.02 -4.51 -8.03
C THR A 104 14.74 -4.21 -9.34
N ILE A 105 14.54 -3.03 -9.93
CA ILE A 105 15.25 -2.63 -11.15
C ILE A 105 16.69 -2.22 -10.78
N PRO A 106 17.71 -2.72 -11.51
CA PRO A 106 19.10 -2.31 -11.32
C PRO A 106 19.26 -0.78 -11.32
N ALA A 107 20.01 -0.25 -10.35
CA ALA A 107 20.18 1.20 -10.19
C ALA A 107 20.72 1.89 -11.46
N ALA A 108 21.68 1.25 -12.14
CA ALA A 108 22.26 1.76 -13.38
C ALA A 108 21.22 1.96 -14.51
N LEU A 109 20.18 1.11 -14.55
CA LEU A 109 19.08 1.27 -15.51
C LEU A 109 18.12 2.37 -15.07
N ARG A 110 17.79 2.43 -13.76
CA ARG A 110 16.89 3.44 -13.20
C ARG A 110 17.40 4.86 -13.42
N ASP A 111 18.70 5.08 -13.27
CA ASP A 111 19.33 6.40 -13.45
C ASP A 111 19.22 6.92 -14.90
N ARG A 112 18.90 6.05 -15.86
CA ARG A 112 18.73 6.38 -17.28
C ARG A 112 17.27 6.33 -17.74
N MET A 113 16.32 6.26 -16.80
CA MET A 113 14.90 6.19 -17.09
C MET A 113 14.17 7.39 -16.50
N GLU A 114 13.23 7.92 -17.27
CA GLU A 114 12.20 8.79 -16.72
C GLU A 114 11.11 7.91 -16.09
N ILE A 115 10.89 8.07 -14.79
CA ILE A 115 9.95 7.24 -14.04
C ILE A 115 8.57 7.91 -14.01
N ILE A 116 7.58 7.23 -14.59
CA ILE A 116 6.18 7.64 -14.55
C ILE A 116 5.41 6.64 -13.68
N SER A 117 5.00 7.06 -12.49
CA SER A 117 4.24 6.23 -11.57
C SER A 117 2.75 6.19 -11.93
N LEU A 118 2.22 5.00 -12.17
CA LEU A 118 0.79 4.77 -12.40
C LEU A 118 0.16 4.20 -11.14
N SER A 119 -0.76 4.95 -10.54
CA SER A 119 -1.54 4.48 -9.39
C SER A 119 -2.67 3.53 -9.82
N GLY A 120 -3.21 2.80 -8.85
CA GLY A 120 -4.46 2.06 -9.03
C GLY A 120 -5.66 2.95 -9.35
N TYR A 121 -6.77 2.30 -9.68
CA TYR A 121 -8.03 2.97 -10.02
C TYR A 121 -8.99 3.00 -8.82
N THR A 122 -9.73 4.09 -8.68
CA THR A 122 -10.87 4.17 -7.77
C THR A 122 -12.07 3.40 -8.30
N GLU A 123 -13.06 3.10 -7.46
CA GLU A 123 -14.28 2.38 -7.90
C GLU A 123 -15.02 3.12 -9.02
N ASP A 124 -15.09 4.45 -8.93
CA ASP A 124 -15.70 5.30 -9.97
C ASP A 124 -14.91 5.26 -11.28
N GLU A 125 -13.57 5.28 -11.22
CA GLU A 125 -12.71 5.13 -12.39
C GLU A 125 -12.86 3.74 -13.01
N LYS A 126 -12.87 2.68 -12.19
CA LYS A 126 -13.08 1.31 -12.66
C LYS A 126 -14.43 1.17 -13.36
N LEU A 127 -15.49 1.74 -12.81
CA LEU A 127 -16.81 1.73 -13.43
C LEU A 127 -16.79 2.41 -14.80
N LYS A 128 -16.21 3.61 -14.91
CA LYS A 128 -16.06 4.34 -16.18
C LYS A 128 -15.26 3.54 -17.20
N ILE A 129 -14.13 2.94 -16.80
CA ILE A 129 -13.28 2.13 -17.68
C ILE A 129 -14.01 0.85 -18.11
N ALA A 130 -14.69 0.18 -17.18
CA ALA A 130 -15.44 -1.03 -17.46
C ALA A 130 -16.52 -0.78 -18.51
N ARG A 131 -17.32 0.27 -18.31
CA ARG A 131 -18.39 0.66 -19.23
C ARG A 131 -17.87 1.07 -20.60
N ARG A 132 -16.78 1.85 -20.66
CA ARG A 132 -16.25 2.39 -21.92
C ARG A 132 -15.43 1.38 -22.73
N TYR A 133 -14.72 0.48 -22.06
CA TYR A 133 -13.73 -0.38 -22.70
C TYR A 133 -13.94 -1.87 -22.42
N LEU A 134 -14.06 -2.29 -21.15
CA LEU A 134 -14.04 -3.72 -20.81
C LEU A 134 -15.27 -4.47 -21.31
N VAL A 135 -16.47 -3.89 -21.16
CA VAL A 135 -17.72 -4.50 -21.65
C VAL A 135 -17.64 -4.70 -23.16
N ALA A 136 -17.37 -3.63 -23.92
CA ALA A 136 -17.28 -3.71 -25.38
C ALA A 136 -16.21 -4.72 -25.85
N LYS A 137 -15.04 -4.73 -25.21
CA LYS A 137 -13.97 -5.69 -25.50
C LYS A 137 -14.43 -7.12 -25.25
N GLN A 138 -14.99 -7.41 -24.08
CA GLN A 138 -15.43 -8.76 -23.71
C GLN A 138 -16.64 -9.23 -24.52
N THR A 139 -17.58 -8.35 -24.86
CA THR A 139 -18.70 -8.65 -25.76
C THR A 139 -18.18 -9.13 -27.11
N LYS A 140 -17.20 -8.43 -27.70
CA LYS A 140 -16.57 -8.82 -28.97
C LYS A 140 -15.77 -10.12 -28.85
N GLU A 141 -14.95 -10.27 -27.81
CA GLU A 141 -14.13 -11.49 -27.61
C GLU A 141 -14.97 -12.75 -27.40
N ASN A 142 -16.16 -12.63 -26.81
CA ASN A 142 -17.09 -13.74 -26.61
C ASN A 142 -18.08 -13.94 -27.78
N GLY A 143 -17.92 -13.20 -28.89
CA GLY A 143 -18.70 -13.40 -30.12
C GLY A 143 -20.17 -13.01 -30.03
N ILE A 144 -20.55 -12.16 -29.07
CA ILE A 144 -21.90 -11.60 -28.93
C ILE A 144 -21.94 -10.14 -29.39
N THR A 145 -23.14 -9.60 -29.59
CA THR A 145 -23.36 -8.23 -30.05
C THR A 145 -24.02 -7.36 -28.98
N ASP A 146 -23.89 -6.04 -29.10
CA ASP A 146 -24.53 -5.06 -28.20
C ASP A 146 -26.07 -5.13 -28.21
N LYS A 147 -26.65 -5.81 -29.21
CA LYS A 147 -28.08 -6.09 -29.29
C LYS A 147 -28.52 -7.27 -28.42
N GLN A 148 -27.58 -8.14 -28.06
CA GLN A 148 -27.83 -9.37 -27.30
C GLN A 148 -27.53 -9.19 -25.80
N ILE A 149 -26.69 -8.22 -25.43
CA ILE A 149 -26.30 -7.98 -24.04
C ILE A 149 -26.40 -6.50 -23.68
N GLU A 150 -26.87 -6.24 -22.47
CA GLU A 150 -26.71 -4.94 -21.79
C GLU A 150 -26.27 -5.20 -20.36
N VAL A 151 -25.05 -4.79 -20.02
CA VAL A 151 -24.60 -4.80 -18.63
C VAL A 151 -24.96 -3.46 -18.01
N THR A 152 -25.83 -3.51 -17.00
CA THR A 152 -26.28 -2.30 -16.30
C THR A 152 -25.15 -1.68 -15.47
N GLU A 153 -25.25 -0.38 -15.21
CA GLU A 153 -24.29 0.32 -14.36
C GLU A 153 -24.30 -0.24 -12.94
N GLU A 154 -25.49 -0.58 -12.43
CA GLU A 154 -25.71 -1.21 -11.13
C GLU A 154 -25.05 -2.59 -11.07
N ALA A 155 -25.15 -3.40 -12.13
CA ALA A 155 -24.48 -4.70 -12.18
C ALA A 155 -22.95 -4.58 -12.21
N LEU A 156 -22.40 -3.60 -12.94
CA LEU A 156 -20.95 -3.35 -12.94
C LEU A 156 -20.48 -2.90 -11.56
N LYS A 157 -21.18 -1.96 -10.93
CA LYS A 157 -20.88 -1.50 -9.58
C LYS A 157 -20.92 -2.65 -8.57
N PHE A 158 -21.99 -3.45 -8.61
CA PHE A 158 -22.13 -4.65 -7.79
C PHE A 158 -20.99 -5.65 -8.02
N THR A 159 -20.55 -5.84 -9.27
CA THR A 159 -19.42 -6.72 -9.62
C THR A 159 -18.10 -6.20 -9.04
N ILE A 160 -17.84 -4.90 -9.16
CA ILE A 160 -16.64 -4.25 -8.62
C ILE A 160 -16.58 -4.45 -7.10
N GLU A 161 -17.67 -4.15 -6.40
CA GLU A 161 -17.75 -4.19 -4.93
C GLU A 161 -17.66 -5.62 -4.36
N ASN A 162 -18.30 -6.60 -5.00
CA ASN A 162 -18.53 -7.92 -4.39
C ASN A 162 -17.66 -9.05 -4.97
N TYR A 163 -17.03 -8.84 -6.13
CA TYR A 163 -16.25 -9.88 -6.84
C TYR A 163 -14.84 -9.45 -7.20
N THR A 164 -14.41 -8.23 -6.83
CA THR A 164 -13.05 -7.75 -7.07
C THR A 164 -12.39 -7.16 -5.82
N ARG A 165 -11.10 -7.41 -5.63
CA ARG A 165 -10.27 -6.81 -4.57
C ARG A 165 -8.83 -6.64 -5.08
N GLU A 166 -8.63 -5.60 -5.88
CA GLU A 166 -7.36 -5.28 -6.54
C GLU A 166 -7.25 -3.77 -6.80
N ALA A 167 -6.06 -3.21 -7.00
CA ALA A 167 -5.89 -1.84 -7.49
C ALA A 167 -6.17 -1.71 -9.00
N GLY A 168 -5.91 -2.77 -9.77
CA GLY A 168 -6.07 -2.81 -11.22
C GLY A 168 -7.48 -3.21 -11.69
N LEU A 169 -7.53 -3.73 -12.92
CA LEU A 169 -8.76 -4.12 -13.61
C LEU A 169 -8.75 -5.59 -14.07
N ARG A 170 -7.71 -6.37 -13.74
CA ARG A 170 -7.49 -7.71 -14.31
C ARG A 170 -8.58 -8.69 -13.87
N ASN A 171 -8.87 -8.74 -12.57
CA ASN A 171 -9.97 -9.54 -12.06
C ASN A 171 -11.33 -8.99 -12.51
N LEU A 172 -11.50 -7.66 -12.54
CA LEU A 172 -12.74 -7.05 -13.06
C LEU A 172 -13.02 -7.48 -14.51
N GLU A 173 -12.02 -7.40 -15.39
CA GLU A 173 -12.13 -7.85 -16.78
C GLU A 173 -12.49 -9.34 -16.87
N ARG A 174 -11.90 -10.18 -16.02
CA ARG A 174 -12.23 -11.61 -15.93
C ARG A 174 -13.68 -11.85 -15.52
N GLN A 175 -14.20 -11.10 -14.55
CA GLN A 175 -15.60 -11.21 -14.13
C GLN A 175 -16.55 -10.76 -15.24
N VAL A 176 -16.28 -9.61 -15.88
CA VAL A 176 -17.05 -9.13 -17.04
C VAL A 176 -17.02 -10.14 -18.18
N GLY A 177 -15.87 -10.75 -18.46
CA GLY A 177 -15.75 -11.81 -19.46
C GLY A 177 -16.56 -13.07 -19.10
N THR A 178 -16.65 -13.40 -17.82
CA THR A 178 -17.48 -14.51 -17.34
C THR A 178 -18.97 -14.22 -17.53
N LEU A 179 -19.43 -13.00 -17.20
CA LEU A 179 -20.79 -12.54 -17.48
C LEU A 179 -21.12 -12.64 -18.98
N CYS A 180 -20.24 -12.11 -19.84
CA CYS A 180 -20.41 -12.17 -21.30
C CYS A 180 -20.48 -13.62 -21.81
N ARG A 181 -19.64 -14.52 -21.28
CA ARG A 181 -19.63 -15.94 -21.66
C ARG A 181 -20.90 -16.66 -21.27
N LYS A 182 -21.49 -16.35 -20.10
CA LYS A 182 -22.77 -16.92 -19.67
C LYS A 182 -23.92 -16.46 -20.57
N VAL A 183 -23.92 -15.18 -20.95
CA VAL A 183 -24.88 -14.63 -21.92
C VAL A 183 -24.70 -15.28 -23.29
N ALA A 184 -23.46 -15.41 -23.78
CA ALA A 184 -23.17 -16.06 -25.05
C ALA A 184 -23.70 -17.50 -25.11
N ARG A 185 -23.60 -18.24 -23.99
CA ARG A 185 -24.20 -19.57 -23.87
C ARG A 185 -25.72 -19.54 -24.01
N GLN A 186 -26.41 -18.62 -23.34
CA GLN A 186 -27.88 -18.51 -23.44
C GLN A 186 -28.34 -18.15 -24.85
N VAL A 187 -27.62 -17.24 -25.51
CA VAL A 187 -27.85 -16.89 -26.93
C VAL A 187 -27.67 -18.12 -27.82
N ALA A 188 -26.63 -18.92 -27.59
CA ALA A 188 -26.39 -20.16 -28.35
C ALA A 188 -27.46 -21.24 -28.08
N GLU A 189 -28.04 -21.27 -26.88
CA GLU A 189 -29.16 -22.15 -26.51
C GLU A 189 -30.51 -21.70 -27.10
N GLY A 190 -30.54 -20.55 -27.80
CA GLY A 190 -31.70 -20.08 -28.57
C GLY A 190 -32.38 -18.84 -28.00
N GLU A 191 -31.79 -18.18 -27.00
CA GLU A 191 -32.30 -16.90 -26.50
C GLU A 191 -32.17 -15.81 -27.57
N LYS A 192 -33.29 -15.17 -27.91
CA LYS A 192 -33.37 -14.19 -29.00
C LYS A 192 -33.50 -12.76 -28.48
N GLU A 193 -33.90 -12.60 -27.22
CA GLU A 193 -34.07 -11.29 -26.63
C GLU A 193 -32.75 -10.73 -26.09
N LYS A 194 -32.71 -9.41 -25.94
CA LYS A 194 -31.57 -8.71 -25.34
C LYS A 194 -31.52 -9.05 -23.86
N ILE A 195 -30.44 -9.69 -23.42
CA ILE A 195 -30.25 -10.06 -22.03
C ILE A 195 -29.69 -8.86 -21.26
N LYS A 196 -30.50 -8.30 -20.37
CA LYS A 196 -30.11 -7.22 -19.46
C LYS A 196 -29.53 -7.78 -18.17
N VAL A 197 -28.22 -7.67 -17.99
CA VAL A 197 -27.51 -8.15 -16.80
C VAL A 197 -27.72 -7.15 -15.65
N THR A 198 -28.53 -7.56 -14.67
CA THR A 198 -28.78 -6.87 -13.40
C THR A 198 -27.95 -7.48 -12.26
N PRO A 199 -27.87 -6.85 -11.07
CA PRO A 199 -27.18 -7.42 -9.91
C PRO A 199 -27.62 -8.86 -9.56
N GLU A 200 -28.91 -9.17 -9.69
CA GLU A 200 -29.44 -10.53 -9.45
C GLU A 200 -28.88 -11.54 -10.46
N MET A 201 -28.73 -11.13 -11.72
CA MET A 201 -28.11 -11.96 -12.76
C MET A 201 -26.61 -12.13 -12.52
N VAL A 202 -25.93 -11.13 -11.96
CA VAL A 202 -24.51 -11.26 -11.56
C VAL A 202 -24.37 -12.40 -10.55
N VAL A 203 -25.20 -12.43 -9.51
CA VAL A 203 -25.18 -13.53 -8.51
C VAL A 203 -25.50 -14.88 -9.15
N LYS A 204 -26.47 -14.94 -10.06
CA LYS A 204 -26.81 -16.17 -10.80
C LYS A 204 -25.64 -16.68 -11.66
N PHE A 205 -24.85 -15.78 -12.24
CA PHE A 205 -23.79 -16.11 -13.18
C PHE A 205 -22.43 -16.36 -12.53
N LEU A 206 -22.07 -15.56 -11.52
CA LEU A 206 -20.79 -15.62 -10.81
C LEU A 206 -20.87 -16.41 -9.51
N GLY A 207 -22.07 -16.74 -9.02
CA GLY A 207 -22.30 -17.38 -7.73
C GLY A 207 -22.41 -16.35 -6.60
N SER A 208 -22.41 -16.83 -5.36
CA SER A 208 -22.49 -15.97 -4.17
C SER A 208 -21.37 -14.92 -4.15
N PRO A 209 -21.63 -13.71 -3.64
CA PRO A 209 -20.61 -12.69 -3.39
C PRO A 209 -19.36 -13.28 -2.71
N ILE A 210 -18.19 -13.02 -3.30
CA ILE A 210 -16.90 -13.55 -2.81
C ILE A 210 -16.38 -12.65 -1.70
N TYR A 211 -16.53 -11.34 -1.88
CA TYR A 211 -16.14 -10.34 -0.91
C TYR A 211 -17.41 -9.78 -0.26
N GLN A 212 -17.38 -9.72 1.06
CA GLN A 212 -18.30 -8.89 1.80
C GLN A 212 -17.72 -7.48 1.82
N ARG A 213 -18.60 -6.49 1.71
CA ARG A 213 -18.21 -5.09 1.89
C ARG A 213 -17.59 -5.00 3.29
N GLU A 214 -16.36 -4.54 3.35
CA GLU A 214 -15.77 -4.16 4.63
C GLU A 214 -16.58 -2.96 5.13
N GLU A 215 -17.38 -3.17 6.15
CA GLU A 215 -18.03 -2.08 6.85
C GLU A 215 -16.99 -1.46 7.78
N GLY A 216 -16.98 -0.12 7.84
CA GLY A 216 -16.24 0.60 8.87
C GLY A 216 -16.75 0.21 10.26
N GLN A 217 -16.05 0.65 11.30
CA GLN A 217 -16.55 0.46 12.66
C GLN A 217 -17.95 1.08 12.84
N GLU A 218 -18.85 0.35 13.50
CA GLU A 218 -20.22 0.82 13.75
C GLU A 218 -20.27 1.95 14.79
N GLN A 219 -19.34 1.94 15.76
CA GLN A 219 -19.29 2.88 16.87
C GLN A 219 -17.85 3.19 17.29
N ASP A 220 -17.66 4.22 18.10
CA ASP A 220 -16.36 4.54 18.70
C ASP A 220 -16.00 3.47 19.74
N GLU A 221 -14.76 2.96 19.70
CA GLU A 221 -14.35 1.83 20.54
C GLU A 221 -13.11 2.13 21.37
N VAL A 222 -13.08 1.57 22.58
CA VAL A 222 -11.93 1.68 23.48
C VAL A 222 -10.88 0.64 23.10
N GLY A 223 -9.67 1.11 22.85
CA GLY A 223 -8.52 0.26 22.57
C GLY A 223 -8.46 -0.28 21.14
N ILE A 224 -9.29 0.22 20.22
CA ILE A 224 -9.22 -0.12 18.80
C ILE A 224 -8.98 1.15 18.00
N SER A 225 -7.93 1.19 17.18
CA SER A 225 -7.65 2.33 16.31
C SER A 225 -7.51 1.93 14.85
N THR A 226 -7.88 2.85 13.95
CA THR A 226 -7.84 2.61 12.51
C THR A 226 -6.55 3.14 11.89
N GLY A 227 -5.73 2.23 11.39
CA GLY A 227 -4.48 2.50 10.69
C GLY A 227 -4.60 2.37 9.18
N LEU A 228 -3.75 3.09 8.46
CA LEU A 228 -3.60 2.96 7.00
C LEU A 228 -2.30 2.24 6.66
N ALA A 229 -2.41 1.16 5.90
CA ALA A 229 -1.29 0.38 5.38
C ALA A 229 -1.18 0.49 3.86
N TRP A 230 0.02 0.22 3.36
CA TRP A 230 0.30 0.11 1.94
C TRP A 230 0.78 -1.30 1.63
N THR A 231 0.21 -1.89 0.59
CA THR A 231 0.63 -3.19 0.05
C THR A 231 0.88 -3.04 -1.45
N GLN A 232 1.53 -4.05 -2.05
CA GLN A 232 1.67 -4.12 -3.52
C GLN A 232 0.33 -4.16 -4.26
N ALA A 233 -0.74 -4.62 -3.60
CA ALA A 233 -2.09 -4.65 -4.17
C ALA A 233 -2.86 -3.32 -4.00
N GLY A 234 -2.25 -2.32 -3.33
CA GLY A 234 -2.84 -1.03 -3.01
C GLY A 234 -2.92 -0.77 -1.50
N GLY A 235 -3.62 0.30 -1.13
CA GLY A 235 -3.82 0.67 0.27
C GLY A 235 -4.85 -0.21 0.98
N GLU A 236 -4.62 -0.49 2.26
CA GLU A 236 -5.44 -1.33 3.14
C GLU A 236 -5.70 -0.63 4.48
N ILE A 237 -6.83 -0.96 5.12
CA ILE A 237 -7.17 -0.50 6.46
C ILE A 237 -6.80 -1.58 7.46
N LEU A 238 -6.14 -1.18 8.55
CA LEU A 238 -5.80 -2.06 9.66
C LEU A 238 -6.54 -1.60 10.91
N TYR A 239 -7.27 -2.50 11.55
CA TYR A 239 -7.75 -2.29 12.90
C TYR A 239 -6.71 -2.80 13.89
N ILE A 240 -6.16 -1.91 14.70
CA ILE A 240 -5.21 -2.28 15.74
C ILE A 240 -5.97 -2.40 17.04
N GLU A 241 -6.09 -3.61 17.54
CA GLU A 241 -6.77 -3.94 18.78
C GLU A 241 -5.76 -4.04 19.92
N THR A 242 -6.12 -3.49 21.07
CA THR A 242 -5.29 -3.57 22.28
C THR A 242 -6.11 -4.08 23.44
N SER A 243 -5.51 -4.95 24.24
CA SER A 243 -6.05 -5.43 25.51
C SER A 243 -5.00 -5.27 26.60
N SER A 244 -5.45 -5.03 27.83
CA SER A 244 -4.58 -4.83 28.99
C SER A 244 -4.94 -5.81 30.09
N SER A 245 -3.94 -6.45 30.68
CA SER A 245 -4.08 -7.32 31.84
C SER A 245 -3.04 -6.99 32.91
N ARG A 246 -3.30 -7.39 34.16
CA ARG A 246 -2.29 -7.24 35.23
C ARG A 246 -1.09 -8.13 34.93
N GLY A 247 0.11 -7.56 35.04
CA GLY A 247 1.34 -8.25 34.67
C GLY A 247 2.61 -7.51 35.08
N LYS A 248 3.70 -7.73 34.33
CA LYS A 248 5.04 -7.18 34.62
C LYS A 248 5.45 -6.03 33.70
N GLY A 249 4.52 -5.54 32.89
CA GLY A 249 4.80 -4.50 31.93
C GLY A 249 5.28 -5.01 30.56
N GLY A 250 4.94 -6.25 30.20
CA GLY A 250 5.25 -6.83 28.90
C GLY A 250 4.42 -6.24 27.76
N VAL A 251 4.92 -6.39 26.52
CA VAL A 251 4.17 -6.14 25.30
C VAL A 251 4.04 -7.46 24.54
N ILE A 252 2.82 -7.94 24.36
CA ILE A 252 2.49 -9.18 23.63
C ILE A 252 1.99 -8.76 22.25
N LEU A 253 2.53 -9.35 21.19
CA LEU A 253 2.24 -8.97 19.81
C LEU A 253 1.73 -10.17 19.02
N THR A 254 0.55 -10.06 18.41
CA THR A 254 -0.04 -11.12 17.55
C THR A 254 -0.57 -10.55 16.24
N GLY A 255 -0.65 -11.39 15.19
CA GLY A 255 -1.15 -10.95 13.87
C GLY A 255 -0.11 -10.94 12.74
N GLN A 256 0.95 -11.76 12.85
CA GLN A 256 2.07 -11.82 11.89
C GLN A 256 2.76 -10.46 11.66
N MET A 257 3.10 -9.78 12.75
CA MET A 257 3.90 -8.56 12.70
C MET A 257 5.36 -8.89 12.41
N GLY A 258 5.96 -8.18 11.45
CA GLY A 258 7.40 -8.20 11.20
C GLY A 258 8.19 -7.43 12.26
N ASP A 259 9.51 -7.48 12.20
CA ASP A 259 10.37 -6.99 13.28
C ASP A 259 10.32 -5.47 13.44
N VAL A 260 10.18 -4.71 12.34
CA VAL A 260 10.07 -3.25 12.38
C VAL A 260 8.78 -2.81 13.07
N MET A 261 7.68 -3.56 12.84
CA MET A 261 6.42 -3.29 13.52
C MET A 261 6.49 -3.62 15.02
N LYS A 262 7.21 -4.67 15.42
CA LYS A 262 7.44 -5.00 16.85
C LYS A 262 8.26 -3.92 17.57
N GLU A 263 9.29 -3.39 16.91
CA GLU A 263 10.07 -2.27 17.43
C GLU A 263 9.21 -1.00 17.58
N SER A 264 8.31 -0.76 16.63
CA SER A 264 7.38 0.37 16.66
C SER A 264 6.39 0.26 17.83
N ALA A 265 5.86 -0.94 18.10
CA ALA A 265 5.01 -1.19 19.27
C ALA A 265 5.75 -0.95 20.59
N THR A 266 6.99 -1.43 20.68
CA THR A 266 7.86 -1.25 21.86
C THR A 266 8.15 0.23 22.09
N THR A 267 8.53 0.95 21.04
CA THR A 267 8.77 2.40 21.05
C THR A 267 7.56 3.16 21.56
N ALA A 268 6.37 2.78 21.10
CA ALA A 268 5.12 3.39 21.54
C ALA A 268 4.82 3.15 23.02
N MET A 269 4.97 1.92 23.52
CA MET A 269 4.79 1.62 24.93
C MET A 269 5.81 2.36 25.82
N SER A 270 7.08 2.41 25.39
CA SER A 270 8.13 3.17 26.09
C SER A 270 7.81 4.66 26.19
N TYR A 271 7.33 5.27 25.11
CA TYR A 271 6.94 6.67 25.11
C TYR A 271 5.73 6.92 26.04
N ILE A 272 4.70 6.07 25.99
CA ILE A 272 3.51 6.20 26.85
C ILE A 272 3.90 6.15 28.33
N ARG A 273 4.74 5.18 28.72
CA ARG A 273 5.24 5.06 30.10
C ARG A 273 6.02 6.29 30.55
N GLY A 274 6.97 6.75 29.74
CA GLY A 274 7.75 7.94 30.04
C GLY A 274 6.93 9.23 30.15
N ASN A 275 5.67 9.21 29.70
CA ASN A 275 4.78 10.37 29.62
C ASN A 275 3.41 10.12 30.27
N ALA A 276 3.28 9.14 31.18
CA ALA A 276 2.01 8.73 31.78
C ALA A 276 1.22 9.92 32.37
N ASP A 277 1.90 10.83 33.09
CA ASP A 277 1.33 12.05 33.67
C ASP A 277 0.56 12.91 32.65
N ARG A 278 1.05 12.95 31.40
CA ARG A 278 0.47 13.77 30.32
C ARG A 278 -0.90 13.27 29.87
N TYR A 279 -1.15 11.96 30.03
CA TYR A 279 -2.39 11.31 29.64
C TYR A 279 -3.34 11.05 30.81
N GLY A 280 -3.00 11.52 32.02
CA GLY A 280 -3.81 11.26 33.21
C GLY A 280 -3.65 9.84 33.76
N LEU A 281 -2.56 9.16 33.39
CA LEU A 281 -2.28 7.77 33.79
C LEU A 281 -1.40 7.75 35.04
N ASP A 282 -1.66 6.79 35.94
CA ASP A 282 -0.77 6.52 37.08
C ASP A 282 0.47 5.76 36.61
N ASP A 283 1.65 6.33 36.87
CA ASP A 283 2.95 5.79 36.46
C ASP A 283 3.18 4.37 36.98
N LYS A 284 2.75 4.10 38.22
CA LYS A 284 2.84 2.76 38.83
C LYS A 284 1.92 1.76 38.14
N ALA A 285 0.67 2.15 37.90
CA ALA A 285 -0.30 1.31 37.19
C ALA A 285 0.16 0.97 35.75
N CYS A 286 0.82 1.89 35.04
CA CYS A 286 1.37 1.63 33.71
C CYS A 286 2.56 0.64 33.68
N GLY A 287 3.29 0.51 34.79
CA GLY A 287 4.38 -0.46 34.96
C GLY A 287 3.90 -1.89 35.25
N GLU A 288 2.71 -2.04 35.84
CA GLU A 288 2.14 -3.34 36.29
C GLU A 288 1.10 -3.91 35.30
N VAL A 289 1.05 -3.38 34.08
CA VAL A 289 0.09 -3.79 33.04
C VAL A 289 0.83 -4.36 31.85
N ASP A 290 0.49 -5.61 31.50
CA ASP A 290 0.87 -6.20 30.22
C ASP A 290 -0.10 -5.71 29.13
N MET A 291 0.46 -5.30 28.00
CA MET A 291 -0.28 -4.80 26.85
C MET A 291 -0.23 -5.83 25.72
N HIS A 292 -1.39 -6.33 25.30
CA HIS A 292 -1.50 -7.20 24.14
C HIS A 292 -2.02 -6.41 22.95
N ILE A 293 -1.21 -6.31 21.90
CA ILE A 293 -1.56 -5.69 20.62
C ILE A 293 -1.84 -6.79 19.60
N HIS A 294 -3.03 -6.76 19.02
CA HIS A 294 -3.45 -7.66 17.95
C HIS A 294 -3.75 -6.87 16.68
N ILE A 295 -3.25 -7.36 15.55
CA ILE A 295 -3.70 -6.90 14.23
C ILE A 295 -4.35 -8.09 13.52
N PRO A 296 -5.68 -8.06 13.29
CA PRO A 296 -6.42 -9.14 12.62
C PRO A 296 -5.89 -9.47 11.21
N ALA A 297 -6.43 -10.54 10.61
CA ALA A 297 -5.97 -11.10 9.33
C ALA A 297 -4.50 -11.57 9.36
N GLY A 298 -4.16 -12.39 10.36
CA GLY A 298 -2.80 -12.89 10.61
C GLY A 298 -2.27 -13.93 9.62
N ALA A 299 -2.72 -13.94 8.37
CA ALA A 299 -2.15 -14.77 7.29
C ALA A 299 -1.29 -13.96 6.31
N ILE A 300 -1.40 -12.62 6.36
CA ILE A 300 -0.62 -11.69 5.55
C ILE A 300 0.38 -11.01 6.49
N PRO A 301 1.71 -11.16 6.24
CA PRO A 301 2.73 -10.45 7.01
C PRO A 301 2.54 -8.95 6.93
N LYS A 302 2.58 -8.28 8.09
CA LYS A 302 2.46 -6.82 8.20
C LYS A 302 3.75 -6.28 8.77
N ASP A 303 4.50 -5.54 7.96
CA ASP A 303 5.76 -4.97 8.39
C ASP A 303 5.94 -3.54 7.88
N GLY A 304 6.54 -2.69 8.72
CA GLY A 304 6.77 -1.28 8.44
C GLY A 304 6.44 -0.36 9.62
N PRO A 305 7.13 0.78 9.73
CA PRO A 305 7.05 1.63 10.92
C PRO A 305 5.81 2.55 10.94
N SER A 306 5.07 2.63 9.83
CA SER A 306 3.99 3.62 9.62
C SER A 306 2.72 3.44 10.47
N ALA A 307 2.69 2.44 11.35
CA ALA A 307 1.61 2.18 12.32
C ALA A 307 1.94 2.66 13.74
N GLY A 308 3.09 3.32 13.95
CA GLY A 308 3.54 3.74 15.28
C GLY A 308 2.53 4.60 16.03
N ILE A 309 2.00 5.64 15.38
CA ILE A 309 0.98 6.51 16.00
C ILE A 309 -0.36 5.80 16.21
N THR A 310 -0.70 4.85 15.34
CA THR A 310 -1.93 4.06 15.41
C THR A 310 -1.90 3.15 16.64
N MET A 311 -0.80 2.42 16.84
CA MET A 311 -0.57 1.57 18.01
C MET A 311 -0.56 2.38 19.30
N ALA A 312 0.15 3.52 19.30
CA ALA A 312 0.17 4.42 20.44
C ALA A 312 -1.23 4.90 20.84
N THR A 313 -2.06 5.28 19.86
CA THR A 313 -3.43 5.75 20.10
C THR A 313 -4.32 4.65 20.67
N ALA A 314 -4.26 3.42 20.14
CA ALA A 314 -5.02 2.30 20.70
C ALA A 314 -4.60 2.00 22.15
N MET A 315 -3.30 1.98 22.43
CA MET A 315 -2.79 1.76 23.79
C MET A 315 -3.23 2.87 24.75
N ILE A 316 -3.11 4.14 24.36
CA ILE A 316 -3.57 5.28 25.18
C ILE A 316 -5.07 5.18 25.41
N SER A 317 -5.87 4.86 24.38
CA SER A 317 -7.30 4.65 24.51
C SER A 317 -7.62 3.55 25.53
N ARG A 318 -6.96 2.39 25.45
CA ARG A 318 -7.15 1.28 26.39
C ARG A 318 -6.80 1.67 27.83
N LEU A 319 -5.71 2.41 28.03
CA LEU A 319 -5.26 2.81 29.36
C LEU A 319 -6.11 3.93 29.98
N THR A 320 -6.61 4.86 29.16
CA THR A 320 -7.43 5.99 29.62
C THR A 320 -8.92 5.68 29.68
N GLY A 321 -9.37 4.61 29.00
CA GLY A 321 -10.78 4.28 28.83
C GLY A 321 -11.53 5.21 27.87
N ILE A 322 -10.81 6.05 27.11
CA ILE A 322 -11.41 7.00 26.18
C ILE A 322 -11.53 6.34 24.80
N PRO A 323 -12.72 6.26 24.18
CA PRO A 323 -12.90 5.67 22.86
C PRO A 323 -12.11 6.39 21.76
N VAL A 324 -11.60 5.63 20.80
CA VAL A 324 -11.10 6.15 19.53
C VAL A 324 -12.28 6.35 18.58
N ARG A 325 -12.26 7.45 17.85
CA ARG A 325 -13.31 7.79 16.90
C ARG A 325 -13.29 6.85 15.70
N LYS A 326 -14.45 6.31 15.35
CA LYS A 326 -14.63 5.42 14.18
C LYS A 326 -14.41 6.12 12.84
N ASP A 327 -14.61 7.45 12.81
CA ASP A 327 -14.54 8.26 11.59
C ASP A 327 -13.13 8.77 11.27
N VAL A 328 -12.11 8.34 12.04
CA VAL A 328 -10.72 8.80 11.91
C VAL A 328 -9.79 7.62 11.59
N ALA A 329 -9.01 7.75 10.52
CA ALA A 329 -7.87 6.90 10.25
C ALA A 329 -6.55 7.67 10.36
N MET A 330 -5.45 6.95 10.63
CA MET A 330 -4.15 7.57 10.80
C MET A 330 -2.99 6.74 10.25
N THR A 331 -1.91 7.43 9.87
CA THR A 331 -0.64 6.80 9.50
C THR A 331 0.51 7.70 9.91
N GLY A 332 1.61 7.12 10.36
CA GLY A 332 2.77 7.85 10.82
C GLY A 332 3.71 6.98 11.62
N GLU A 333 5.00 7.12 11.34
CA GLU A 333 6.04 6.56 12.21
C GLU A 333 6.20 7.47 13.43
N MET A 334 6.51 6.86 14.58
CA MET A 334 6.66 7.58 15.85
C MET A 334 8.05 7.33 16.46
N THR A 335 8.68 8.39 16.96
CA THR A 335 9.94 8.29 17.70
C THR A 335 9.73 8.12 19.20
N LEU A 336 10.77 7.71 19.93
CA LEU A 336 10.79 7.72 21.40
C LEU A 336 10.57 9.10 22.04
N THR A 337 10.69 10.18 21.26
CA THR A 337 10.43 11.55 21.71
C THR A 337 9.03 12.04 21.35
N GLY A 338 8.18 11.19 20.76
CA GLY A 338 6.80 11.52 20.40
C GLY A 338 6.65 12.25 19.05
N LYS A 339 7.74 12.46 18.30
CA LYS A 339 7.69 13.09 16.98
C LYS A 339 7.07 12.13 15.96
N VAL A 340 6.29 12.69 15.05
CA VAL A 340 5.70 11.96 13.92
C VAL A 340 6.56 12.15 12.67
N LEU A 341 7.01 11.04 12.09
CA LEU A 341 7.90 10.99 10.92
C LEU A 341 7.12 10.70 9.63
N PRO A 342 7.63 11.16 8.47
CA PRO A 342 6.94 11.00 7.20
C PRO A 342 6.85 9.54 6.75
N ILE A 343 5.84 9.24 5.95
CA ILE A 343 5.55 7.90 5.43
C ILE A 343 5.48 7.90 3.90
N GLY A 344 5.55 6.72 3.29
CA GLY A 344 5.29 6.52 1.86
C GLY A 344 3.84 6.09 1.58
N GLY A 345 3.43 6.21 0.31
CA GLY A 345 2.16 5.68 -0.21
C GLY A 345 0.92 6.40 0.32
N LEU A 346 1.01 7.73 0.54
CA LEU A 346 -0.11 8.50 1.10
C LEU A 346 -1.36 8.43 0.23
N LYS A 347 -1.20 8.48 -1.10
CA LYS A 347 -2.30 8.41 -2.05
C LYS A 347 -3.09 7.11 -1.90
N GLU A 348 -2.41 5.96 -1.94
CA GLU A 348 -3.05 4.65 -1.83
C GLU A 348 -3.73 4.47 -0.47
N LYS A 349 -3.08 4.93 0.61
CA LYS A 349 -3.61 4.93 1.97
C LYS A 349 -4.88 5.78 2.09
N ALA A 350 -4.89 6.98 1.51
CA ALA A 350 -6.04 7.87 1.51
C ALA A 350 -7.22 7.29 0.70
N LEU A 351 -6.94 6.69 -0.46
CA LEU A 351 -7.97 6.01 -1.25
C LEU A 351 -8.56 4.81 -0.50
N ALA A 352 -7.75 4.09 0.30
CA ALA A 352 -8.25 3.01 1.14
C ALA A 352 -9.22 3.47 2.22
N ALA A 353 -8.92 4.60 2.88
CA ALA A 353 -9.82 5.21 3.86
C ALA A 353 -11.16 5.59 3.23
N MET A 354 -11.11 6.21 2.05
CA MET A 354 -12.31 6.61 1.31
C MET A 354 -13.22 5.44 0.94
N ARG A 355 -12.66 4.26 0.59
CA ARG A 355 -13.45 3.05 0.29
C ARG A 355 -14.30 2.57 1.47
N LEU A 356 -13.80 2.74 2.71
CA LEU A 356 -14.55 2.38 3.93
C LEU A 356 -15.41 3.54 4.46
N GLY A 357 -15.51 4.65 3.72
CA GLY A 357 -16.27 5.82 4.16
C GLY A 357 -15.59 6.63 5.27
N ILE A 358 -14.31 6.39 5.54
CA ILE A 358 -13.54 7.18 6.50
C ILE A 358 -13.09 8.46 5.81
N THR A 359 -13.55 9.60 6.34
CA THR A 359 -13.32 10.90 5.72
C THR A 359 -12.22 11.71 6.40
N LYS A 360 -11.85 11.39 7.65
CA LYS A 360 -10.84 12.13 8.41
C LYS A 360 -9.55 11.34 8.51
N ILE A 361 -8.45 11.95 8.08
CA ILE A 361 -7.15 11.28 8.00
C ILE A 361 -6.07 12.09 8.71
N ILE A 362 -5.47 11.52 9.74
CA ILE A 362 -4.30 12.08 10.40
C ILE A 362 -3.04 11.66 9.64
N ILE A 363 -2.24 12.64 9.23
CA ILE A 363 -1.02 12.44 8.43
C ILE A 363 0.17 13.16 9.06
N PRO A 364 1.42 12.72 8.83
CA PRO A 364 2.58 13.48 9.25
C PRO A 364 2.65 14.82 8.50
N TYR A 365 3.01 15.89 9.21
CA TYR A 365 3.11 17.25 8.65
C TYR A 365 4.03 17.31 7.41
N LYS A 366 5.09 16.52 7.39
CA LYS A 366 6.03 16.47 6.26
C LYS A 366 5.44 15.86 4.98
N ASN A 367 4.32 15.14 5.08
CA ASN A 367 3.62 14.56 3.93
C ASN A 367 2.56 15.48 3.31
N VAL A 368 2.40 16.72 3.80
CA VAL A 368 1.46 17.69 3.20
C VAL A 368 1.76 17.93 1.71
N LYS A 369 3.05 17.92 1.33
CA LYS A 369 3.48 18.03 -0.07
C LYS A 369 2.98 16.87 -0.94
N ASP A 370 2.82 15.67 -0.38
CA ASP A 370 2.42 14.46 -1.10
C ASP A 370 0.89 14.42 -1.32
N LEU A 371 0.15 15.39 -0.77
CA LEU A 371 -1.27 15.56 -1.08
C LEU A 371 -1.46 15.93 -2.56
N GLU A 372 -0.48 16.58 -3.20
CA GLU A 372 -0.50 16.94 -4.62
C GLU A 372 -0.72 15.72 -5.54
N ASP A 373 -0.25 14.55 -5.14
CA ASP A 373 -0.39 13.28 -5.89
C ASP A 373 -1.82 12.73 -5.89
N ILE A 374 -2.67 13.24 -4.98
CA ILE A 374 -4.09 12.89 -4.86
C ILE A 374 -4.90 13.87 -5.71
N ALA A 375 -5.65 13.34 -6.68
CA ALA A 375 -6.49 14.17 -7.54
C ALA A 375 -7.48 15.01 -6.70
N GLU A 376 -7.72 16.24 -7.16
CA GLU A 376 -8.51 17.25 -6.43
C GLU A 376 -9.91 16.73 -6.05
N GLU A 377 -10.56 15.98 -6.95
CA GLU A 377 -11.88 15.38 -6.72
C GLU A 377 -11.93 14.42 -5.52
N TYR A 378 -10.83 13.73 -5.20
CA TYR A 378 -10.72 12.84 -4.05
C TYR A 378 -10.25 13.59 -2.81
N ARG A 379 -9.30 14.53 -2.99
CA ARG A 379 -8.81 15.37 -1.90
C ARG A 379 -9.94 16.17 -1.26
N ASN A 380 -10.89 16.67 -2.05
CA ASN A 380 -12.04 17.44 -1.56
C ASN A 380 -13.06 16.59 -0.78
N LYS A 381 -13.01 15.26 -0.87
CA LYS A 381 -13.87 14.34 -0.10
C LYS A 381 -13.24 13.92 1.23
N LEU A 382 -11.99 14.30 1.49
CA LEU A 382 -11.22 13.90 2.65
C LEU A 382 -10.75 15.13 3.44
N GLU A 383 -10.78 15.03 4.75
CA GLU A 383 -10.26 16.03 5.66
C GLU A 383 -8.92 15.53 6.24
N PHE A 384 -7.83 16.21 5.90
CA PHE A 384 -6.50 15.86 6.36
C PHE A 384 -6.09 16.68 7.59
N PHE A 385 -5.55 16.01 8.61
CA PHE A 385 -5.03 16.60 9.84
C PHE A 385 -3.51 16.40 9.91
N PRO A 386 -2.69 17.38 9.47
CA PRO A 386 -1.25 17.27 9.51
C PRO A 386 -0.71 17.45 10.94
N VAL A 387 0.01 16.46 11.45
CA VAL A 387 0.53 16.45 12.82
C VAL A 387 2.06 16.36 12.87
N LYS A 388 2.66 16.92 13.92
CA LYS A 388 4.11 16.83 14.19
C LYS A 388 4.41 15.96 15.40
N HIS A 389 3.43 15.80 16.29
CA HIS A 389 3.59 15.11 17.56
C HIS A 389 2.40 14.20 17.90
N ILE A 390 2.65 13.12 18.63
CA ILE A 390 1.63 12.15 19.04
C ILE A 390 0.50 12.77 19.89
N ASP A 391 0.77 13.86 20.61
CA ASP A 391 -0.28 14.53 21.40
C ASP A 391 -1.35 15.16 20.52
N GLU A 392 -0.96 15.67 19.34
CA GLU A 392 -1.91 16.19 18.36
C GLU A 392 -2.75 15.04 17.80
N VAL A 393 -2.12 13.89 17.52
CA VAL A 393 -2.83 12.68 17.06
C VAL A 393 -3.92 12.29 18.06
N VAL A 394 -3.58 12.19 19.34
CA VAL A 394 -4.51 11.78 20.41
C VAL A 394 -5.67 12.78 20.55
N GLN A 395 -5.42 14.08 20.37
CA GLN A 395 -6.46 15.11 20.40
C GLN A 395 -7.47 14.97 19.26
N PHE A 396 -7.01 14.62 18.06
CA PHE A 396 -7.90 14.43 16.90
C PHE A 396 -8.59 13.06 16.89
N ALA A 397 -7.90 12.02 17.35
CA ALA A 397 -8.34 10.64 17.23
C ALA A 397 -9.26 10.17 18.37
N LEU A 398 -9.09 10.66 19.60
CA LEU A 398 -9.94 10.25 20.72
C LEU A 398 -11.22 11.07 20.79
N ALA A 399 -12.30 10.46 21.29
CA ALA A 399 -13.58 11.15 21.50
C ALA A 399 -13.47 12.31 22.51
N LYS A 400 -12.48 12.27 23.40
CA LYS A 400 -12.15 13.33 24.35
C LYS A 400 -10.64 13.41 24.56
N ALA A 401 -10.09 14.61 24.72
CA ALA A 401 -8.68 14.76 25.07
C ALA A 401 -8.41 14.21 26.50
N PRO A 402 -7.34 13.41 26.69
CA PRO A 402 -6.90 13.00 28.02
C PRO A 402 -6.55 14.22 28.87
N VAL A 403 -6.91 14.19 30.15
CA VAL A 403 -6.66 15.30 31.08
C VAL A 403 -5.37 15.00 31.83
N ALA A 404 -4.34 15.83 31.63
CA ALA A 404 -3.08 15.70 32.35
C ALA A 404 -3.28 15.83 33.87
N VAL A 405 -2.56 15.03 34.65
CA VAL A 405 -2.57 15.17 36.11
C VAL A 405 -1.89 16.49 36.46
N LYS A 406 -2.63 17.43 37.07
CA LYS A 406 -2.00 18.62 37.67
C LYS A 406 -1.16 18.15 38.86
N LYS A 407 0.15 18.13 38.72
CA LYS A 407 1.04 18.03 39.89
C LYS A 407 0.84 19.29 40.72
N ASP A 408 0.10 19.17 41.82
CA ASP A 408 0.03 20.20 42.84
C ASP A 408 1.46 20.45 43.35
N LYS A 409 2.00 21.64 43.06
CA LYS A 409 3.20 22.14 43.73
C LYS A 409 2.85 22.49 45.19
N LYS A 410 2.79 21.49 46.06
CA LYS A 410 2.83 21.61 47.53
C LYS A 410 3.56 20.37 48.06
N ALA A 411 4.63 20.41 48.86
CA ALA A 411 5.29 21.49 49.57
C ALA A 411 6.76 21.08 49.81
N SER A 412 7.72 21.84 49.29
CA SER A 412 9.08 21.87 49.84
C SER A 412 9.10 22.85 51.02
N GLY A 413 8.39 22.49 52.10
CA GLY A 413 8.45 23.16 53.39
C GLY A 413 9.44 22.42 54.27
N GLY A 414 10.58 23.04 54.55
CA GLY A 414 11.69 22.43 55.27
C GLY A 414 11.32 21.89 56.66
N GLY A 415 11.44 20.58 56.83
CA GLY A 415 11.57 19.94 58.13
C GLY A 415 13.01 20.11 58.63
N ARG A 416 13.25 21.09 59.50
CA ARG A 416 14.44 21.11 60.35
C ARG A 416 14.38 19.87 61.26
N GLY A 417 15.38 18.99 61.14
CA GLY A 417 15.57 17.88 62.06
C GLY A 417 15.82 18.35 63.49
N PRO A 418 15.50 17.54 64.52
CA PRO A 418 15.80 17.88 65.89
C PRO A 418 17.31 17.80 66.11
N ARG A 419 17.93 18.93 66.49
CA ARG A 419 19.30 18.98 67.00
C ARG A 419 19.32 18.54 68.47
N ASP A 420 20.29 17.69 68.76
CA ASP A 420 20.75 17.26 70.06
C ASP A 420 20.74 18.36 71.12
N ARG A 421 20.27 18.02 72.33
CA ARG A 421 20.76 18.60 73.57
C ARG A 421 21.37 17.51 74.43
N MET A 422 22.70 17.51 74.44
CA MET A 422 23.54 16.94 75.48
C MET A 422 23.11 17.44 76.87
N SER A 423 23.06 16.52 77.83
CA SER A 423 23.26 16.82 79.25
C SER A 423 24.25 15.81 79.84
N ALA A 424 25.53 16.16 79.85
CA ALA A 424 26.46 15.84 80.95
C ALA A 424 26.14 16.83 82.09
N SER A 425 26.32 16.62 83.39
CA SER A 425 27.05 15.71 84.27
C SER A 425 26.39 15.89 85.66
N GLU A 426 26.44 14.99 86.65
CA GLU A 426 27.47 14.80 87.69
C GLU A 426 26.67 14.22 88.90
N SER A 427 26.93 12.99 89.38
CA SER A 427 27.89 12.60 90.44
C SER A 427 27.29 12.54 91.87
N ALA A 428 27.79 11.55 92.62
CA ALA A 428 27.76 11.33 94.07
C ALA A 428 26.50 10.73 94.74
N ALA A 429 26.54 9.43 95.05
CA ALA A 429 26.94 8.87 96.37
C ALA A 429 26.74 7.35 96.38
#